data_AF-H6L7H2-F1
#
_entry.id   AF-H6L7H2-F1
#
_cell.length_a   1.000
_cell.length_b   1.000
_cell.length_c   1.000
_cell.angle_alpha   90.00
_cell.angle_beta   90.00
_cell.angle_gamma   90.00
#
_symmetry.space_group_name_H-M   'P 1'
#
loop_
_entity.id
_entity.type
_entity.pdbx_description
1 polymer ?
#
loop_
_entity_poly.entity_id
_entity_poly.type
_entity_poly.pdbx_seq_one_letter_code
_entity_poly.pdbx_strand_id
1 'polypeptide(L)'
;MNIWKLGTKWGADAPDFYEYILGEGIVLNHPSGGETAKKGDYMLVTRGFTVLAIAVLLEDVKPVTDNPGLEAGFAKHKIGYDDWVSYAKADYRVLSAEEQFRYEQRKGIVRIHDSLTIQRTLSLMGEIVLFLLQEYF
;
A
#
# COMPACT_ATOMS: atom_id res chain seq x y z
N MET A 1 5.77 13.33 2.14
CA MET A 1 5.63 12.00 1.54
C MET A 1 5.71 10.98 2.65
N ASN A 2 4.67 10.16 2.78
CA ASN A 2 4.61 9.10 3.79
C ASN A 2 4.71 7.73 3.12
N ILE A 3 5.13 6.74 3.90
CA ILE A 3 5.16 5.35 3.47
C ILE A 3 4.18 4.57 4.33
N TRP A 4 3.35 3.77 3.70
CA TRP A 4 2.28 3.00 4.29
C TRP A 4 2.51 1.52 3.99
N LYS A 5 1.91 0.63 4.78
CA LYS A 5 1.84 -0.81 4.52
C LYS A 5 0.43 -1.17 4.07
N LEU A 6 0.30 -2.06 3.10
CA LEU A 6 -0.91 -2.79 2.76
C LEU A 6 -0.62 -4.29 2.76
N GLY A 7 -1.28 -5.06 3.62
CA GLY A 7 -1.36 -6.52 3.49
C GLY A 7 -2.39 -6.91 2.44
N THR A 8 -2.12 -7.88 1.57
CA THR A 8 -3.08 -8.33 0.53
C THR A 8 -3.85 -9.59 0.88
N LYS A 9 -3.69 -10.11 2.11
CA LYS A 9 -4.43 -11.26 2.63
C LYS A 9 -5.07 -10.89 3.97
N TRP A 10 -6.38 -10.68 3.97
CA TRP A 10 -7.14 -10.22 5.15
C TRP A 10 -7.93 -11.35 5.79
N GLY A 11 -7.24 -12.18 6.58
CA GLY A 11 -7.81 -13.36 7.25
C GLY A 11 -7.12 -14.66 6.82
N ALA A 12 -7.26 -15.71 7.64
CA ALA A 12 -6.54 -16.98 7.42
C ALA A 12 -6.90 -17.64 6.08
N ASP A 13 -8.19 -17.63 5.73
CA ASP A 13 -8.77 -18.27 4.54
C ASP A 13 -9.26 -17.26 3.49
N ALA A 14 -8.81 -16.00 3.61
CA ALA A 14 -9.12 -14.97 2.63
C ALA A 14 -8.25 -15.16 1.37
N PRO A 15 -8.81 -14.90 0.16
CA PRO A 15 -8.02 -14.79 -1.05
C PRO A 15 -6.92 -13.75 -0.88
N ASP A 16 -5.78 -14.00 -1.52
CA ASP A 16 -4.82 -12.95 -1.78
C ASP A 16 -5.33 -12.10 -2.95
N PHE A 17 -5.39 -10.79 -2.77
CA PHE A 17 -5.87 -9.86 -3.79
C PHE A 17 -4.77 -9.03 -4.45
N TYR A 18 -3.49 -9.37 -4.23
CA TYR A 18 -2.35 -8.67 -4.82
C TYR A 18 -2.48 -8.49 -6.35
N GLU A 19 -2.69 -9.59 -7.07
CA GLU A 19 -2.79 -9.55 -8.54
C GLU A 19 -4.01 -8.76 -9.02
N TYR A 20 -5.10 -8.78 -8.24
CA TYR A 20 -6.31 -8.03 -8.56
C TYR A 20 -6.05 -6.52 -8.49
N ILE A 21 -5.54 -6.02 -7.36
CA ILE A 21 -5.29 -4.59 -7.18
C ILE A 21 -4.19 -4.07 -8.12
N LEU A 22 -3.20 -4.92 -8.43
CA LEU A 22 -2.16 -4.62 -9.42
C LEU A 22 -2.77 -4.47 -10.82
N GLY A 23 -3.63 -5.41 -11.23
CA GLY A 23 -4.28 -5.38 -12.55
C GLY A 23 -5.25 -4.20 -12.72
N GLU A 24 -5.94 -3.81 -11.65
CA GLU A 24 -6.83 -2.63 -11.62
C GLU A 24 -6.06 -1.30 -11.52
N GLY A 25 -4.77 -1.32 -11.22
CA GLY A 25 -3.97 -0.10 -11.01
C GLY A 25 -4.46 0.73 -9.81
N ILE A 26 -4.89 0.06 -8.75
CA ILE A 26 -5.42 0.69 -7.53
C ILE A 26 -4.69 0.17 -6.30
N VAL A 27 -4.70 0.96 -5.23
CA VAL A 27 -4.27 0.52 -3.91
C VAL A 27 -5.38 0.74 -2.91
N LEU A 28 -5.56 -0.21 -2.00
CA LEU A 28 -6.53 -0.09 -0.91
C LEU A 28 -5.92 0.69 0.25
N ASN A 29 -6.76 1.50 0.88
CA ASN A 29 -6.45 2.15 2.13
C ASN A 29 -7.59 1.90 3.13
N HIS A 30 -7.23 1.89 4.41
CA HIS A 30 -8.18 1.85 5.52
C HIS A 30 -7.67 2.81 6.58
N PRO A 31 -8.36 3.93 6.85
CA PRO A 31 -7.95 4.89 7.86
C PRO A 31 -8.08 4.27 9.26
N SER A 32 -7.09 3.50 9.69
CA SER A 32 -6.99 3.06 11.08
C SER A 32 -6.36 4.18 11.90
N GLY A 33 -7.17 4.86 12.72
CA GLY A 33 -6.69 5.92 13.62
C GLY A 33 -6.75 7.33 13.04
N GLY A 34 -7.55 7.58 12.00
CA GLY A 34 -7.85 8.92 11.48
C GLY A 34 -6.84 9.49 10.48
N GLU A 35 -5.64 8.92 10.37
CA GLU A 35 -4.71 9.27 9.29
C GLU A 35 -5.01 8.48 8.02
N THR A 36 -4.87 9.15 6.87
CA THR A 36 -5.21 8.61 5.56
C THR A 36 -4.07 8.88 4.59
N ALA A 37 -3.74 7.89 3.76
CA ALA A 37 -2.78 8.07 2.67
C ALA A 37 -3.33 9.09 1.66
N LYS A 38 -2.43 9.89 1.10
CA LYS A 38 -2.77 10.94 0.14
C LYS A 38 -1.97 10.81 -1.14
N LYS A 39 -2.33 11.59 -2.16
CA LYS A 39 -1.57 11.69 -3.41
C LYS A 39 -0.08 11.93 -3.12
N GLY A 40 0.77 11.15 -3.78
CA GLY A 40 2.23 11.19 -3.65
C GLY A 40 2.79 10.42 -2.44
N ASP A 41 1.96 9.77 -1.63
CA ASP A 41 2.45 8.79 -0.65
C ASP A 41 2.78 7.44 -1.33
N TYR A 42 3.58 6.63 -0.64
CA TYR A 42 3.92 5.27 -1.05
C TYR A 42 3.20 4.22 -0.22
N MET A 43 2.82 3.12 -0.86
CA MET A 43 2.28 1.94 -0.22
C MET A 43 3.18 0.74 -0.50
N LEU A 44 3.72 0.14 0.56
CA LEU A 44 4.37 -1.16 0.54
C LEU A 44 3.29 -2.23 0.49
N VAL A 45 3.17 -2.89 -0.66
CA VAL A 45 2.19 -3.94 -0.87
C VAL A 45 2.81 -5.27 -0.47
N THR A 46 2.19 -5.97 0.48
CA THR A 46 2.79 -7.07 1.22
C THR A 46 1.95 -8.34 1.21
N ARG A 47 2.62 -9.48 1.05
CA ARG A 47 2.07 -10.81 1.31
C ARG A 47 2.67 -11.34 2.61
N GLY A 48 1.86 -11.37 3.68
CA GLY A 48 2.38 -11.60 5.02
C GLY A 48 3.32 -10.47 5.45
N PHE A 49 4.60 -10.79 5.65
CA PHE A 49 5.64 -9.80 5.98
C PHE A 49 6.52 -9.44 4.78
N THR A 50 6.36 -10.09 3.63
CA THR A 50 7.19 -9.83 2.46
C THR A 50 6.59 -8.69 1.64
N VAL A 51 7.39 -7.65 1.38
CA VAL A 51 7.07 -6.56 0.46
C VAL A 51 7.30 -7.02 -0.96
N LEU A 52 6.26 -7.02 -1.77
CA LEU A 52 6.26 -7.48 -3.16
C LEU A 52 6.35 -6.33 -4.16
N ALA A 53 5.78 -5.18 -3.83
CA ALA A 53 5.74 -4.01 -4.68
C ALA A 53 5.68 -2.73 -3.86
N ILE A 54 6.08 -1.62 -4.50
CA ILE A 54 5.89 -0.26 -4.00
C ILE A 54 4.90 0.42 -4.95
N ALA A 55 3.77 0.88 -4.41
CA ALA A 55 2.75 1.60 -5.15
C ALA A 55 2.80 3.10 -4.80
N VAL A 56 2.76 3.96 -5.81
CA VAL A 56 2.71 5.42 -5.66
C VAL A 56 1.29 5.90 -5.88
N LEU A 57 0.70 6.58 -4.90
CA LEU A 57 -0.66 7.10 -5.01
C LEU A 57 -0.70 8.28 -6.00
N LEU A 58 -1.49 8.15 -7.06
CA LEU A 58 -1.63 9.17 -8.11
C LEU A 58 -2.75 10.18 -7.80
N GLU A 59 -3.63 9.84 -6.87
CA GLU A 59 -4.76 10.65 -6.40
C GLU A 59 -4.95 10.46 -4.89
N ASP A 60 -5.74 11.35 -4.28
CA ASP A 60 -6.20 11.16 -2.91
C ASP A 60 -7.17 9.99 -2.85
N VAL A 61 -7.20 9.29 -1.71
CA VAL A 61 -8.09 8.14 -1.58
C VAL A 61 -9.55 8.60 -1.52
N LYS A 62 -10.43 7.75 -2.04
CA LYS A 62 -11.88 7.93 -2.01
C LYS A 62 -12.57 6.63 -1.62
N PRO A 63 -13.80 6.68 -1.08
CA PRO A 63 -14.57 5.49 -0.75
C PRO A 63 -14.65 4.53 -1.93
N VAL A 64 -14.59 3.24 -1.67
CA VAL A 64 -14.73 2.22 -2.74
C VAL A 64 -16.14 2.22 -3.32
N THR A 65 -17.12 2.65 -2.55
CA THR A 65 -18.52 2.86 -2.95
C THR A 65 -18.71 3.91 -4.05
N ASP A 66 -17.73 4.81 -4.26
CA ASP A 66 -17.71 5.75 -5.38
C ASP A 66 -17.38 5.08 -6.73
N ASN A 67 -17.03 3.79 -6.75
CA ASN A 67 -16.71 3.05 -7.97
C ASN A 67 -17.39 1.69 -8.03
N PRO A 68 -18.63 1.65 -8.58
CA PRO A 68 -19.39 0.41 -8.78
C PRO A 68 -18.66 -0.66 -9.59
N GLY A 69 -17.67 -0.29 -10.42
CA GLY A 69 -16.87 -1.23 -11.19
C GLY A 69 -16.02 -2.17 -10.32
N LEU A 70 -15.71 -1.78 -9.08
CA LEU A 70 -14.89 -2.57 -8.16
C LEU A 70 -15.69 -3.62 -7.38
N GLU A 71 -17.01 -3.47 -7.29
CA GLU A 71 -17.86 -4.28 -6.40
C GLU A 71 -17.74 -5.78 -6.66
N ALA A 72 -17.82 -6.20 -7.93
CA ALA A 72 -17.74 -7.61 -8.30
C ALA A 72 -16.36 -8.22 -8.01
N GLY A 73 -15.28 -7.47 -8.29
CA GLY A 73 -13.92 -7.89 -7.98
C GLY A 73 -13.67 -7.98 -6.48
N PHE A 74 -14.18 -7.02 -5.72
CA PHE A 74 -14.12 -6.99 -4.26
C PHE A 74 -14.83 -8.21 -3.66
N ALA A 75 -16.06 -8.51 -4.10
CA ALA A 75 -16.80 -9.68 -3.65
C ALA A 75 -16.03 -10.99 -3.93
N LYS A 76 -15.46 -11.14 -5.14
CA LYS A 76 -14.65 -12.31 -5.51
C LYS A 76 -13.43 -12.49 -4.60
N HIS A 77 -12.78 -11.39 -4.22
CA HIS A 77 -11.59 -11.39 -3.39
C HIS A 77 -11.87 -11.24 -1.88
N LYS A 78 -13.14 -11.21 -1.47
CA LYS A 78 -13.59 -10.98 -0.09
C LYS A 78 -13.05 -9.68 0.52
N ILE A 79 -12.95 -8.63 -0.30
CA ILE A 79 -12.61 -7.27 0.14
C ILE A 79 -13.92 -6.57 0.52
N GLY A 80 -13.93 -5.84 1.65
CA GLY A 80 -15.10 -5.05 2.06
C GLY A 80 -15.41 -3.94 1.04
N TYR A 81 -16.67 -3.84 0.64
CA TYR A 81 -17.19 -2.79 -0.26
C TYR A 81 -18.13 -1.89 0.52
N ASP A 82 -17.57 -1.14 1.45
CA ASP A 82 -18.29 -0.27 2.38
C ASP A 82 -17.57 1.09 2.45
N ASP A 83 -18.24 2.13 2.92
CA ASP A 83 -17.71 3.51 3.00
C ASP A 83 -16.44 3.65 3.84
N TRP A 84 -16.17 2.69 4.73
CA TRP A 84 -14.97 2.68 5.57
C TRP A 84 -13.74 2.16 4.83
N VAL A 85 -13.89 1.50 3.67
CA VAL A 85 -12.78 1.08 2.80
C VAL A 85 -12.58 2.12 1.71
N SER A 86 -11.34 2.51 1.48
CA SER A 86 -10.99 3.50 0.46
C SER A 86 -9.99 2.93 -0.54
N TYR A 87 -9.92 3.56 -1.71
CA TYR A 87 -8.92 3.25 -2.72
C TYR A 87 -8.38 4.52 -3.37
N ALA A 88 -7.21 4.40 -3.99
CA ALA A 88 -6.68 5.41 -4.91
C ALA A 88 -6.08 4.69 -6.13
N LYS A 89 -6.10 5.36 -7.28
CA LYS A 89 -5.24 4.96 -8.40
C LYS A 89 -3.77 5.01 -7.98
N ALA A 90 -3.01 4.03 -8.43
CA ALA A 90 -1.60 3.93 -8.12
C ALA A 90 -0.77 3.43 -9.30
N ASP A 91 0.48 3.88 -9.36
CA ASP A 91 1.50 3.29 -10.23
C ASP A 91 2.37 2.33 -9.42
N TYR A 92 2.74 1.20 -10.01
CA TYR A 92 3.39 0.10 -9.30
C TYR A 92 4.82 -0.13 -9.78
N ARG A 93 5.75 -0.16 -8.82
CA ARG A 93 7.06 -0.79 -8.97
C ARG A 93 7.01 -2.19 -8.35
N VAL A 94 6.82 -3.21 -9.19
CA VAL A 94 6.94 -4.61 -8.78
C VAL A 94 8.40 -4.95 -8.50
N LEU A 95 8.69 -5.55 -7.34
CA LEU A 95 10.04 -5.89 -6.92
C LEU A 95 10.45 -7.28 -7.42
N SER A 96 11.66 -7.37 -7.98
CA SER A 96 12.33 -8.65 -8.22
C SER A 96 12.59 -9.40 -6.90
N ALA A 97 12.83 -10.71 -6.97
CA ALA A 97 13.05 -11.54 -5.78
C ALA A 97 14.20 -11.02 -4.89
N GLU A 98 15.22 -10.42 -5.50
CA GLU A 98 16.39 -9.85 -4.84
C GLU A 98 16.12 -8.46 -4.24
N GLU A 99 15.13 -7.74 -4.76
CA GLU A 99 14.72 -6.44 -4.23
C GLU A 99 13.74 -6.56 -3.06
N GLN A 100 12.94 -7.64 -3.03
CA GLN A 100 11.97 -7.95 -1.98
C GLN A 100 12.63 -7.98 -0.60
N PHE A 101 11.89 -7.48 0.39
CA PHE A 101 12.36 -7.40 1.77
C PHE A 101 11.20 -7.60 2.74
N ARG A 102 11.52 -7.74 4.03
CA ARG A 102 10.50 -8.00 5.07
C ARG A 102 10.20 -6.74 5.88
N TYR A 103 8.93 -6.57 6.21
CA TYR A 103 8.47 -5.58 7.18
C TYR A 103 7.48 -6.24 8.15
N GLU A 104 7.94 -6.48 9.38
CA GLU A 104 7.24 -7.31 10.37
C GLU A 104 6.23 -6.49 11.17
N GLN A 105 5.11 -6.18 10.53
CA GLN A 105 3.98 -5.47 11.14
C GLN A 105 2.68 -6.22 10.90
N ARG A 106 1.96 -6.52 11.98
CA ARG A 106 0.73 -7.33 11.93
C ARG A 106 -0.51 -6.53 11.54
N LYS A 107 -0.49 -5.20 11.67
CA LYS A 107 -1.59 -4.36 11.21
C LYS A 107 -1.74 -4.47 9.68
N GLY A 108 -3.00 -4.62 9.24
CA GLY A 108 -3.35 -4.79 7.83
C GLY A 108 -2.95 -3.58 6.99
N ILE A 109 -3.18 -2.38 7.53
CA ILE A 109 -2.76 -1.11 6.97
C ILE A 109 -2.22 -0.21 8.09
N VAL A 110 -1.04 0.40 7.88
CA VAL A 110 -0.45 1.34 8.86
C VAL A 110 0.58 2.24 8.20
N ARG A 111 0.75 3.46 8.72
CA ARG A 111 1.88 4.33 8.39
C ARG A 111 3.18 3.77 8.96
N ILE A 112 4.23 3.76 8.16
CA ILE A 112 5.54 3.26 8.52
C ILE A 112 6.39 4.43 9.04
N HIS A 113 6.93 4.23 10.24
CA HIS A 113 7.88 5.15 10.88
C HIS A 113 9.28 4.52 11.04
N ASP A 114 9.44 3.25 10.64
CA ASP A 114 10.73 2.56 10.71
C ASP A 114 11.70 3.12 9.67
N SER A 115 12.79 3.72 10.14
CA SER A 115 13.74 4.47 9.30
C SER A 115 14.43 3.56 8.28
N LEU A 116 14.76 2.32 8.62
CA LEU A 116 15.39 1.36 7.71
C LEU A 116 14.46 1.01 6.55
N THR A 117 13.19 0.74 6.86
CA THR A 117 12.15 0.47 5.85
C THR A 117 11.93 1.67 4.94
N ILE A 118 11.89 2.89 5.52
CA ILE A 118 11.78 4.13 4.76
C ILE A 118 12.96 4.28 3.81
N GLN A 119 14.19 4.20 4.32
CA GLN A 119 15.41 4.32 3.51
C GLN A 119 15.47 3.27 2.40
N ARG A 120 15.13 2.02 2.71
CA ARG A 120 15.08 0.95 1.70
C ARG A 120 14.08 1.24 0.60
N THR A 121 12.90 1.74 0.96
CA THR A 121 11.85 2.12 0.00
C THR A 121 12.34 3.25 -0.91
N LEU A 122 12.87 4.33 -0.32
CA LEU A 122 13.40 5.46 -1.09
C LEU A 122 14.59 5.06 -1.98
N SER A 123 15.43 4.12 -1.51
CA SER A 123 16.52 3.55 -2.32
C SER A 123 16.00 2.90 -3.58
N LEU A 124 14.99 2.03 -3.43
CA LEU A 124 14.37 1.32 -4.54
C LEU A 124 13.65 2.29 -5.49
N MET A 125 13.10 3.38 -4.97
CA MET A 125 12.48 4.42 -5.80
C MET A 125 13.49 5.41 -6.42
N GLY A 126 14.79 5.30 -6.11
CA GLY A 126 15.83 6.19 -6.64
C GLY A 126 15.86 7.58 -6.00
N GLU A 127 15.28 7.74 -4.81
CA GLU A 127 15.03 9.04 -4.16
C GLU A 127 15.97 9.36 -2.98
N ILE A 128 17.09 8.64 -2.85
CA ILE A 128 17.90 8.64 -1.63
C ILE A 128 18.62 9.95 -1.28
N VAL A 129 18.63 10.97 -2.14
CA VAL A 129 19.56 12.11 -1.96
C VAL A 129 19.03 13.20 -1.01
N LEU A 130 17.73 13.30 -0.72
CA LEU A 130 17.18 14.41 0.10
C LEU A 130 16.67 14.03 1.50
N PHE A 131 16.26 12.79 1.74
CA PHE A 131 15.60 12.44 3.02
C PHE A 131 16.57 12.45 4.21
N LEU A 132 17.84 12.10 3.98
CA LEU A 132 18.90 12.19 4.99
C LEU A 132 19.24 13.63 5.37
N LEU A 133 18.85 14.63 4.59
CA LEU A 133 19.09 16.03 4.95
C LEU A 133 17.98 16.60 5.84
N GLN A 134 16.78 15.99 5.89
CA GLN A 134 15.68 16.50 6.72
C GLN A 134 15.75 16.06 8.19
N GLU A 135 16.59 15.09 8.55
CA GLU A 135 16.82 14.72 9.96
C GLU A 135 18.07 15.38 10.57
N TYR A 136 18.78 16.20 9.80
CA TYR A 136 20.01 16.89 10.25
C TYR A 136 19.90 18.43 10.22
N PHE A 137 18.70 19.01 10.02
CA PHE A 137 18.44 20.45 10.10
C PHE A 137 17.15 20.76 10.86
#